data_AF-A0A951S467-F1
#
_entry.id   AF-A0A951S467-F1
#
_cell.length_a   1.000
_cell.length_b   1.000
_cell.length_c   1.000
_cell.angle_alpha   90.00
_cell.angle_beta   90.00
_cell.angle_gamma   90.00
#
_symmetry.space_group_name_H-M   'P 1'
#
loop_
_entity.id
_entity.type
_entity.pdbx_description
1 polymer ?
#
loop_
_entity_poly.entity_id
_entity_poly.type
_entity_poly.pdbx_seq_one_letter_code
_entity_poly.pdbx_strand_id
1 'polypeptide(L)' 'MSGLRKDFTEKEWKKCCGNFCKDCNIANAYRKKFGKKKGEKKFLKDKKKY' A
#
# COMPACT_ATOMS: atom_id res chain seq x y z
N MET A 1 8.10 -10.42 9.37
CA MET A 1 7.61 -9.40 8.41
C MET A 1 6.27 -9.87 7.86
N SER A 2 5.19 -9.61 8.57
CA SER A 2 3.83 -9.98 8.16
C SER A 2 3.11 -8.71 7.74
N GLY A 3 3.09 -8.44 6.44
CA GLY A 3 2.54 -7.19 5.93
C GLY A 3 2.41 -7.30 4.43
N LEU A 4 1.26 -6.87 3.93
CA LEU A 4 0.87 -6.77 2.51
C LEU A 4 2.01 -6.31 1.58
N ARG A 5 3.01 -5.59 2.12
CA ARG A 5 4.26 -5.25 1.43
C ARG A 5 4.91 -6.39 0.64
N LYS A 6 4.95 -7.61 1.19
CA LYS A 6 5.57 -8.76 0.50
C LYS A 6 4.64 -9.44 -0.51
N ASP A 7 3.34 -9.19 -0.44
CA ASP A 7 2.34 -9.74 -1.36
C ASP A 7 2.33 -9.01 -2.72
N PHE A 8 2.99 -7.86 -2.82
CA PHE A 8 3.01 -7.04 -4.03
C PHE A 8 4.41 -6.94 -4.63
N THR A 9 4.46 -6.96 -5.96
CA THR A 9 5.71 -6.85 -6.71
C THR A 9 6.22 -5.41 -6.77
N GLU A 10 7.52 -5.27 -7.04
CA GLU A 10 8.18 -3.99 -7.30
C GLU A 10 7.46 -3.13 -8.35
N LYS A 11 6.98 -3.76 -9.44
CA LYS A 11 6.23 -3.07 -10.49
C LYS A 11 4.92 -2.49 -9.96
N GLU A 12 4.21 -3.20 -9.10
CA GLU A 12 2.97 -2.70 -8.49
C GLU A 12 3.25 -1.51 -7.54
N TRP A 13 4.35 -1.57 -6.77
CA TRP A 13 4.77 -0.48 -5.90
C TRP A 13 5.14 0.79 -6.67
N LYS A 14 5.84 0.63 -7.81
CA LYS A 14 6.18 1.73 -8.74
C LYS A 14 4.97 2.28 -9.49
N LYS A 15 4.04 1.42 -9.93
CA LYS A 15 2.78 1.84 -10.59
C LYS A 15 1.86 2.62 -9.66
N CYS A 16 1.92 2.30 -8.38
CA CYS A 16 1.11 2.98 -7.39
C CYS A 16 1.58 4.44 -7.22
N CYS A 17 0.65 5.41 -7.24
CA CYS A 17 1.01 6.81 -6.98
C CYS A 17 1.61 7.00 -5.57
N GLY A 18 2.48 8.00 -5.41
CA GLY A 18 3.07 8.38 -4.11
C GLY A 18 2.02 8.73 -3.05
N ASN A 19 0.96 9.43 -3.47
CA ASN A 19 -0.18 9.78 -2.62
C ASN A 19 -1.35 8.84 -2.92
N PHE A 20 -1.42 7.74 -2.17
CA PHE A 20 -2.59 6.86 -2.02
C PHE A 20 -3.70 7.04 -3.08
N CYS A 21 -3.42 6.63 -4.32
CA CYS A 21 -4.36 6.79 -5.43
C CYS A 21 -5.50 5.77 -5.30
N LYS A 22 -6.73 6.17 -5.67
CA LYS A 22 -7.89 5.26 -5.75
C LYS A 22 -7.63 4.07 -6.69
N ASP A 23 -6.84 4.28 -7.75
CA ASP A 23 -6.43 3.26 -8.72
C ASP A 23 -5.29 2.34 -8.26
N CYS A 24 -4.74 2.57 -7.06
CA CYS A 24 -3.68 1.70 -6.58
C CYS A 24 -4.25 0.48 -5.85
N ASN A 25 -4.06 -0.69 -6.46
CA ASN A 25 -4.45 -1.99 -5.89
C ASN A 25 -3.81 -2.24 -4.52
N ILE A 26 -2.54 -1.86 -4.35
CA ILE A 26 -1.85 -1.93 -3.06
C ILE A 26 -2.57 -1.07 -2.03
N ALA A 27 -2.81 0.20 -2.33
CA ALA A 27 -3.50 1.13 -1.43
C ALA A 27 -4.89 0.59 -1.03
N ASN A 28 -5.67 0.09 -1.98
CA ASN A 28 -6.96 -0.53 -1.70
C ASN A 28 -6.85 -1.79 -0.84
N ALA A 29 -5.86 -2.66 -1.08
CA ALA A 29 -5.65 -3.84 -0.24
C ALA A 29 -5.31 -3.46 1.20
N TYR A 30 -4.50 -2.42 1.40
CA TYR A 30 -4.21 -1.89 2.74
C TYR A 30 -5.47 -1.32 3.41
N ARG A 31 -6.35 -0.62 2.68
CA ARG A 31 -7.65 -0.18 3.22
C ARG A 31 -8.55 -1.37 3.56
N LYS A 32 -8.62 -2.39 2.70
CA LYS A 32 -9.48 -3.56 2.91
C LYS A 32 -9.04 -4.37 4.13
N LYS A 33 -7.72 -4.48 4.36
CA LYS A 33 -7.16 -5.26 5.48
C LYS A 33 -7.09 -4.49 6.80
N PHE A 34 -6.82 -3.19 6.76
CA PHE A 34 -6.55 -2.40 7.97
C PHE A 34 -7.57 -1.27 8.22
N GLY A 35 -8.52 -1.05 7.33
CA GLY A 35 -9.47 0.08 7.35
C GLY A 35 -8.90 1.35 6.71
N LYS A 36 -9.78 2.32 6.42
CA LYS A 36 -9.44 3.54 5.64
C LYS A 36 -8.21 4.30 6.18
N LYS A 37 -8.27 4.76 7.44
CA LYS A 37 -7.19 5.54 8.09
C LYS A 37 -5.93 4.72 8.37
N LYS A 38 -6.08 3.52 8.93
CA LYS A 38 -4.94 2.66 9.32
C LYS A 38 -4.23 2.07 8.09
N GLY A 39 -4.98 1.72 7.05
CA GLY A 39 -4.48 1.25 5.76
C GLY A 39 -3.63 2.31 5.05
N GLU A 40 -4.12 3.54 4.97
CA GLU A 40 -3.35 4.69 4.45
C GLU A 40 -2.03 4.91 5.18
N LYS A 41 -2.08 4.96 6.53
CA LYS A 41 -0.87 5.13 7.35
C LYS A 41 0.13 3.99 7.13
N LYS A 42 -0.32 2.74 7.07
CA LYS A 42 0.55 1.58 6.85
C LYS A 42 1.14 1.57 5.44
N PHE A 43 0.32 1.81 4.42
CA PHE A 43 0.79 1.88 3.04
C PHE A 43 1.87 2.95 2.87
N LEU A 44 1.66 4.16 3.38
CA LEU A 44 2.64 5.25 3.27
C LEU A 44 3.94 4.89 3.98
N LYS A 45 3.85 4.23 5.15
CA LYS A 45 5.02 3.77 5.91
C LYS A 45 5.79 2.66 5.19
N ASP A 46 5.09 1.73 4.55
CA ASP A 46 5.69 0.65 3.77
C ASP A 46 6.24 1.14 2.43
N LYS A 47 5.56 2.10 1.79
CA LYS A 47 6.03 2.78 0.58
C LYS A 47 7.28 3.62 0.83
N LYS A 48 7.37 4.35 1.94
CA LYS A 48 8.61 5.08 2.30
C LYS A 48 9.82 4.17 2.50
N LYS A 49 9.58 2.90 2.85
CA LYS A 49 10.64 1.92 3.08
C LYS A 49 10.96 1.09 1.84
N TYR A 50 10.16 1.21 0.77
CA TYR A 50 10.31 0.52 -0.50
C TYR A 50 10.97 1.49 -1.47
#